data_AF-A0A9X2EZ77-F1
#
_entry.id   AF-A0A9X2EZ77-F1
#
_cell.length_a   1.000
_cell.length_b   1.000
_cell.length_c   1.000
_cell.angle_alpha   90.00
_cell.angle_beta   90.00
_cell.angle_gamma   90.00
#
_symmetry.space_group_name_H-M   'P 1'
#
loop_
_entity.id
_entity.type
_entity.pdbx_description
1 polymer ?
#
loop_
_entity_poly.entity_id
_entity_poly.type
_entity_poly.pdbx_seq_one_letter_code
_entity_poly.pdbx_strand_id
1 'polypeptide(L)'
;MHLLEYIGFLLLSSVKFFFFYPIFITKENYNFFEAMTFGLTSGFIGSATFIFFGDLVYKFFHKLKLKREANGPAKEPQKRSVKHKRLIIKLRKGWGLWGIALLSPVLITIPFGCFLATRYYHNKHRILGHFMAAIAFWSALIYIFKGFVVTLIS
;
A
#
# COMPACT_ATOMS: atom_id res chain seq x y z
N MET A 1 -12.76 21.75 -9.16
CA MET A 1 -12.99 20.29 -9.11
C MET A 1 -14.40 19.95 -8.59
N HIS A 2 -15.08 18.96 -9.17
CA HIS A 2 -16.32 18.41 -8.58
C HIS A 2 -15.99 17.50 -7.38
N LEU A 3 -16.78 17.57 -6.30
CA LEU A 3 -16.57 16.79 -5.07
C LEU A 3 -16.37 15.28 -5.33
N LEU A 4 -17.07 14.74 -6.33
CA LEU A 4 -17.00 13.34 -6.74
C LEU A 4 -15.59 12.95 -7.23
N GLU A 5 -14.95 13.84 -7.99
CA GLU A 5 -13.63 13.59 -8.56
C GLU A 5 -12.56 13.56 -7.46
N TYR A 6 -12.65 14.48 -6.50
CA TYR A 6 -11.79 14.51 -5.32
C TYR A 6 -11.86 13.20 -4.53
N ILE A 7 -13.08 12.73 -4.23
CA ILE A 7 -13.29 11.45 -3.52
C ILE A 7 -12.78 10.27 -4.36
N GLY A 8 -12.99 10.29 -5.67
CA GLY A 8 -12.49 9.27 -6.59
C GLY A 8 -10.98 9.14 -6.55
N PHE A 9 -10.25 10.25 -6.69
CA PHE A 9 -8.79 10.26 -6.61
C PHE A 9 -8.27 9.89 -5.23
N LEU A 10 -8.99 10.25 -4.16
CA LEU A 10 -8.64 9.87 -2.80
C LEU A 10 -8.67 8.34 -2.63
N LEU A 11 -9.72 7.69 -3.11
CA LEU A 11 -9.86 6.22 -3.06
C LEU A 11 -8.86 5.52 -3.99
N LEU A 12 -8.65 6.04 -5.20
CA LEU A 12 -7.69 5.47 -6.15
C LEU A 12 -6.25 5.57 -5.63
N SER A 13 -5.88 6.70 -5.03
CA SER A 13 -4.58 6.89 -4.39
C SER A 13 -4.40 5.99 -3.16
N SER A 14 -5.48 5.70 -2.44
CA SER A 14 -5.46 4.74 -1.33
C SER A 14 -5.07 3.31 -1.78
N VAL A 15 -5.39 2.93 -3.02
CA VAL A 15 -5.06 1.60 -3.59
C VAL A 15 -3.72 1.61 -4.34
N LYS A 16 -3.47 2.65 -5.14
CA LYS A 16 -2.29 2.82 -6.00
C LYS A 16 -1.72 4.22 -5.87
N PHE A 17 -1.13 4.50 -4.70
CA PHE A 17 -0.60 5.82 -4.35
C PHE A 17 0.36 6.39 -5.40
N PHE A 18 1.39 5.63 -5.77
CA PHE A 18 2.44 6.11 -6.68
C PHE A 18 1.95 6.51 -8.09
N PHE A 19 0.81 5.99 -8.55
CA PHE A 19 0.25 6.35 -9.86
C PHE A 19 -0.74 7.51 -9.77
N PHE A 20 -1.73 7.40 -8.89
CA PHE A 20 -2.84 8.35 -8.87
C PHE A 20 -2.52 9.65 -8.13
N TYR A 21 -1.63 9.59 -7.13
CA TYR A 21 -1.24 10.78 -6.38
C TYR A 21 -0.49 11.81 -7.23
N PRO A 22 0.57 11.48 -8.00
CA PRO A 22 1.23 12.43 -8.90
C PRO A 22 0.23 13.06 -9.90
N ILE A 23 -0.62 12.24 -10.53
CA ILE A 23 -1.61 12.69 -11.52
C ILE A 23 -2.54 13.74 -10.92
N PHE A 24 -3.02 13.50 -9.69
CA PHE A 24 -3.91 14.40 -8.99
C PHE A 24 -3.23 15.75 -8.67
N ILE A 25 -2.01 15.72 -8.12
CA ILE A 25 -1.30 16.95 -7.74
C ILE A 25 -0.79 17.75 -8.95
N THR A 26 -0.55 17.11 -10.10
CA THR A 26 -0.22 17.80 -11.35
C THR A 26 -1.42 18.47 -11.98
N LYS A 27 -2.62 17.90 -11.81
CA LYS A 27 -3.85 18.39 -12.44
C LYS A 27 -4.34 19.71 -11.85
N GLU A 28 -4.25 19.89 -10.54
CA GLU A 28 -4.89 21.00 -9.82
C GLU A 28 -3.89 22.04 -9.26
N ASN A 29 -2.62 22.04 -9.69
CA ASN A 29 -1.61 23.02 -9.24
C ASN A 29 -1.52 23.19 -7.71
N TYR A 30 -1.79 22.12 -6.95
CA TYR A 30 -1.77 22.17 -5.49
C TYR A 30 -0.42 22.62 -4.91
N ASN A 31 -0.48 23.36 -3.81
CA ASN A 31 0.68 23.71 -3.02
C ASN A 31 1.19 22.50 -2.21
N PHE A 32 2.37 22.62 -1.61
CA PHE A 32 3.00 21.51 -0.87
C PHE A 32 2.12 20.98 0.26
N PHE A 33 1.45 21.87 0.99
CA PHE A 33 0.62 21.51 2.13
C PHE A 33 -0.67 20.79 1.71
N GLU A 34 -1.33 21.26 0.65
CA GLU A 34 -2.51 20.61 0.05
C GLU A 34 -2.15 19.23 -0.49
N ALA A 35 -1.03 19.11 -1.19
CA ALA A 35 -0.54 17.82 -1.67
C ALA A 35 -0.23 16.88 -0.50
N MET A 36 0.45 17.36 0.55
CA MET A 36 0.81 16.54 1.71
C MET A 36 -0.44 16.09 2.50
N THR A 37 -1.38 17.00 2.76
CA THR A 37 -2.63 16.68 3.47
C THR A 37 -3.48 15.70 2.68
N PHE A 38 -3.58 15.85 1.36
CA PHE A 38 -4.25 14.86 0.50
C PHE A 38 -3.55 13.50 0.53
N GLY A 39 -2.22 13.48 0.45
CA GLY A 39 -1.42 12.25 0.48
C GLY A 39 -1.56 11.51 1.81
N LEU A 40 -1.50 12.23 2.93
CA LEU A 40 -1.67 11.68 4.27
C LEU A 40 -3.09 11.17 4.53
N THR A 41 -4.13 11.93 4.13
CA THR A 41 -5.53 11.54 4.34
C THR A 41 -5.89 10.31 3.51
N SER A 42 -5.56 10.30 2.21
CA SER A 42 -5.75 9.13 1.33
C SER A 42 -4.95 7.92 1.82
N GLY A 43 -3.68 8.10 2.16
CA GLY A 43 -2.84 7.03 2.68
C GLY A 43 -3.32 6.49 4.02
N PHE A 44 -3.84 7.33 4.92
CA PHE A 44 -4.41 6.91 6.19
C PHE A 44 -5.66 6.07 5.97
N ILE A 45 -6.58 6.55 5.14
CA ILE A 45 -7.82 5.83 4.81
C ILE A 45 -7.47 4.47 4.21
N GLY A 46 -6.61 4.43 3.19
CA GLY A 46 -6.18 3.18 2.56
C GLY A 46 -5.51 2.21 3.55
N SER A 47 -4.47 2.66 4.24
CA SER A 47 -3.72 1.80 5.15
C SER A 47 -4.55 1.32 6.34
N ALA A 48 -5.39 2.18 6.94
CA ALA A 48 -6.30 1.77 7.99
C ALA A 48 -7.29 0.71 7.48
N THR A 49 -7.97 0.97 6.35
CA THR A 49 -8.88 -0.01 5.76
C THR A 49 -8.17 -1.34 5.52
N PHE A 50 -7.01 -1.37 4.87
CA PHE A 50 -6.35 -2.65 4.57
C PHE A 50 -5.74 -3.35 5.81
N ILE A 51 -5.27 -2.62 6.81
CA ILE A 51 -4.75 -3.21 8.06
C ILE A 51 -5.89 -3.86 8.85
N PHE A 52 -7.03 -3.19 9.00
CA PHE A 52 -8.16 -3.72 9.78
C PHE A 52 -8.97 -4.76 8.99
N PHE A 53 -9.18 -4.53 7.70
CA PHE A 53 -9.93 -5.44 6.83
C PHE A 53 -9.08 -6.64 6.39
N GLY A 54 -7.76 -6.55 6.45
CA GLY A 54 -6.84 -7.64 6.12
C GLY A 54 -7.08 -8.91 6.94
N ASP A 55 -7.44 -8.77 8.22
CA ASP A 55 -7.81 -9.91 9.09
C ASP A 55 -9.11 -10.57 8.65
N LEU A 56 -10.10 -9.77 8.23
CA LEU A 56 -11.38 -10.27 7.73
C LEU A 56 -11.17 -11.05 6.44
N VAL A 57 -10.40 -10.49 5.52
CA VAL A 57 -10.00 -11.13 4.26
C VAL A 57 -9.23 -12.42 4.55
N TYR A 58 -8.28 -12.41 5.48
CA TYR A 58 -7.54 -13.60 5.87
C TYR A 58 -8.45 -14.70 6.41
N LYS A 59 -9.36 -14.38 7.33
CA LYS A 59 -10.34 -15.34 7.88
C LYS A 59 -11.27 -15.88 6.80
N PHE A 60 -11.69 -15.04 5.85
CA PHE A 60 -12.53 -15.43 4.72
C PHE A 60 -11.82 -16.41 3.79
N PHE A 61 -10.58 -16.09 3.36
CA PHE A 61 -9.77 -16.99 2.55
C PHE A 61 -9.39 -18.27 3.29
N HIS A 62 -9.12 -18.21 4.59
CA HIS A 62 -8.85 -19.39 5.40
C HIS A 62 -10.08 -20.30 5.49
N LYS A 63 -11.27 -19.75 5.74
CA LYS A 63 -12.53 -20.52 5.71
C LYS A 63 -12.82 -21.13 4.34
N LEU A 64 -12.61 -20.39 3.25
CA LEU A 64 -12.75 -20.90 1.88
C LEU A 64 -11.76 -22.01 1.57
N LYS A 65 -10.51 -21.87 2.02
CA LYS A 65 -9.46 -22.87 1.84
C LYS A 65 -9.74 -24.14 2.64
N LEU A 66 -10.13 -24.02 3.90
CA LEU A 66 -10.56 -25.14 4.74
C LEU A 66 -11.78 -25.85 4.16
N LYS A 67 -12.80 -25.13 3.67
CA LYS A 67 -13.95 -25.74 2.99
C LYS A 67 -13.56 -26.47 1.71
N ARG A 68 -12.58 -25.97 0.97
CA ARG A 68 -12.05 -26.61 -0.25
C ARG A 68 -11.14 -27.81 0.04
N GLU A 69 -10.41 -27.79 1.16
CA GLU A 69 -9.57 -28.89 1.62
C GLU A 69 -10.41 -29.99 2.31
N ALA A 70 -11.54 -29.65 2.92
CA ALA A 70 -12.50 -30.62 3.46
C ALA A 70 -13.31 -31.34 2.36
N ASN A 71 -13.52 -30.71 1.20
CA ASN A 71 -14.35 -31.24 0.10
C ASN A 71 -13.53 -31.61 -1.16
N GLY A 72 -12.20 -31.64 -1.09
CA GLY A 72 -11.33 -31.86 -2.27
C GLY A 72 -10.21 -32.85 -1.97
N PRO A 73 -9.70 -33.57 -2.98
CA PRO A 73 -8.61 -34.54 -2.78
C PRO A 73 -7.35 -33.85 -2.26
N ALA A 74 -6.63 -34.55 -1.37
CA ALA A 74 -5.41 -34.07 -0.73
C ALA A 74 -4.40 -33.56 -1.77
N LYS A 75 -4.19 -32.23 -1.82
CA LYS A 75 -3.26 -31.61 -2.77
C LYS A 75 -1.83 -31.67 -2.24
N GLU A 76 -0.93 -32.22 -3.04
CA GLU A 76 0.51 -32.16 -2.84
C GLU A 76 1.00 -30.71 -2.64
N PRO A 77 2.08 -30.49 -1.86
CA PRO A 77 2.60 -29.17 -1.57
C PRO A 77 3.09 -28.49 -2.85
N GLN A 78 2.22 -27.66 -3.43
CA GLN A 78 2.53 -26.87 -4.61
C GLN A 78 3.80 -26.05 -4.35
N LYS A 79 4.82 -26.25 -5.20
CA LYS A 79 6.14 -25.61 -5.17
C LYS A 79 6.00 -24.10 -5.42
N ARG A 80 5.53 -23.37 -4.40
CA ARG A 80 5.25 -21.92 -4.46
C ARG A 80 6.54 -21.16 -4.80
N SER A 81 6.46 -20.24 -5.77
CA SER A 81 7.64 -19.56 -6.32
C SER A 81 8.51 -18.96 -5.20
N VAL A 82 9.73 -19.50 -5.09
CA VAL A 82 10.66 -19.20 -3.99
C VAL A 82 11.28 -17.81 -4.16
N LYS A 83 11.25 -17.24 -5.37
CA LYS A 83 11.90 -15.97 -5.73
C LYS A 83 11.32 -14.77 -4.95
N HIS A 84 9.99 -14.63 -4.93
CA HIS A 84 9.32 -13.53 -4.20
C HIS A 84 9.50 -13.63 -2.69
N LYS A 85 9.44 -14.86 -2.14
CA LYS A 85 9.72 -15.10 -0.72
C LYS A 85 11.16 -14.76 -0.35
N ARG A 86 12.13 -15.09 -1.21
CA ARG A 86 13.54 -14.74 -0.97
C ARG A 86 13.75 -13.24 -0.90
N LEU A 87 13.12 -12.45 -1.78
CA LEU A 87 13.21 -10.99 -1.74
C LEU A 87 12.64 -10.43 -0.41
N ILE A 88 11.46 -10.89 0.00
CA ILE A 88 10.83 -10.50 1.28
C ILE A 88 11.71 -10.90 2.47
N ILE A 89 12.29 -12.11 2.45
CA ILE A 89 13.19 -12.60 3.50
C ILE A 89 14.49 -11.77 3.54
N LYS A 90 15.04 -11.37 2.38
CA LYS A 90 16.25 -10.54 2.28
C LYS A 90 15.99 -9.12 2.80
N LEU A 91 14.87 -8.51 2.43
CA LEU A 91 14.42 -7.21 2.92
C LEU A 91 14.20 -7.22 4.45
N ARG A 92 13.60 -8.30 4.97
CA ARG A 92 13.44 -8.52 6.40
C ARG A 92 14.78 -8.60 7.14
N LYS A 93 15.76 -9.35 6.60
CA LYS A 93 17.04 -9.61 7.26
C LYS A 93 17.91 -8.35 7.40
N GLY A 94 17.67 -7.33 6.58
CA GLY A 94 18.39 -6.05 6.64
C GLY A 94 17.60 -4.93 7.33
N TRP A 95 16.39 -4.61 6.85
CA TRP A 95 15.73 -3.32 7.15
C TRP A 95 14.39 -3.47 7.92
N GLY A 96 14.00 -4.68 8.32
CA GLY A 96 12.85 -4.93 9.18
C GLY A 96 11.51 -4.41 8.62
N LEU A 97 10.67 -3.83 9.49
CA LEU A 97 9.34 -3.27 9.14
C LEU A 97 9.46 -2.02 8.26
N TRP A 98 10.51 -1.21 8.46
CA TRP A 98 10.79 0.02 7.70
C TRP A 98 11.05 -0.26 6.23
N GLY A 99 11.84 -1.29 5.92
CA GLY A 99 12.12 -1.69 4.54
C GLY A 99 10.85 -2.11 3.79
N ILE A 100 9.91 -2.78 4.46
CA ILE A 100 8.63 -3.17 3.85
C ILE A 100 7.74 -1.94 3.63
N ALA A 101 7.64 -1.04 4.62
CA ALA A 101 6.81 0.16 4.52
C ALA A 101 7.31 1.12 3.43
N LEU A 102 8.63 1.34 3.35
CA LEU A 102 9.25 2.21 2.33
C LEU A 102 9.17 1.61 0.92
N LEU A 103 9.36 0.29 0.76
CA LEU A 103 9.22 -0.35 -0.54
C LEU A 103 7.76 -0.53 -0.99
N SER A 104 6.80 -0.53 -0.07
CA SER A 104 5.39 -0.78 -0.41
C SER A 104 4.86 0.18 -1.48
N PRO A 105 4.85 1.51 -1.29
CA PRO A 105 4.24 2.41 -2.28
C PRO A 105 4.86 2.32 -3.69
N VAL A 106 6.11 1.84 -3.83
CA VAL A 106 6.79 1.68 -5.13
C VAL A 106 6.74 0.26 -5.72
N LEU A 107 6.96 -0.78 -4.93
CA LEU A 107 7.08 -2.16 -5.41
C LEU A 107 5.85 -3.04 -5.09
N ILE A 108 5.10 -2.71 -4.04
CA ILE A 108 4.02 -3.56 -3.50
C ILE A 108 2.87 -2.66 -3.06
N THR A 109 1.87 -2.48 -3.92
CA THR A 109 0.63 -1.72 -3.65
C THR A 109 0.23 -1.72 -2.16
N ILE A 110 -0.11 -0.54 -1.61
CA ILE A 110 -0.54 -0.35 -0.21
C ILE A 110 -1.34 -1.54 0.35
N PRO A 111 -2.41 -2.05 -0.31
CA PRO A 111 -3.15 -3.23 0.16
C PRO A 111 -2.28 -4.46 0.43
N PHE A 112 -1.35 -4.77 -0.47
CA PHE A 112 -0.50 -5.94 -0.37
C PHE A 112 0.61 -5.72 0.67
N GLY A 113 1.13 -4.50 0.80
CA GLY A 113 2.08 -4.12 1.84
C GLY A 113 1.48 -4.25 3.23
N CYS A 114 0.28 -3.68 3.44
CA CYS A 114 -0.46 -3.77 4.69
C CYS A 114 -0.81 -5.24 5.03
N PHE A 115 -1.29 -6.01 4.06
CA PHE A 115 -1.61 -7.44 4.24
C PHE A 115 -0.39 -8.28 4.60
N LEU A 116 0.77 -7.97 4.03
CA LEU A 116 2.02 -8.64 4.37
C LEU A 116 2.46 -8.27 5.79
N ALA A 117 2.39 -6.98 6.14
CA ALA A 117 2.79 -6.49 7.45
C ALA A 117 1.93 -7.06 8.59
N THR A 118 0.61 -7.14 8.43
CA THR A 118 -0.30 -7.73 9.43
C THR A 118 -0.03 -9.22 9.67
N ARG A 119 0.52 -9.92 8.67
CA ARG A 119 0.90 -11.33 8.82
C ARG A 119 2.20 -11.54 9.58
N TYR A 120 3.12 -10.58 9.51
CA TYR A 120 4.42 -10.67 10.18
C TYR A 120 4.45 -9.99 11.56
N TYR A 121 3.60 -9.00 11.79
CA TYR A 121 3.58 -8.21 13.01
C TYR A 121 2.17 -8.15 13.59
N HIS A 122 2.03 -8.46 14.88
CA HIS A 122 0.73 -8.45 15.58
C HIS A 122 0.24 -7.02 15.92
N ASN A 123 1.17 -6.07 16.09
CA ASN A 123 0.86 -4.72 16.56
C ASN A 123 0.40 -3.79 15.41
N LYS A 124 -0.91 -3.76 15.16
CA LYS A 124 -1.57 -2.95 14.11
C LYS A 124 -1.21 -1.48 14.17
N HIS A 125 -1.16 -0.87 15.36
CA HIS A 125 -0.82 0.54 15.53
C HIS A 125 0.62 0.86 15.10
N ARG A 126 1.57 -0.04 15.38
CA ARG A 126 2.96 0.14 14.91
C ARG A 126 3.04 0.04 13.39
N ILE A 127 2.31 -0.91 12.78
CA ILE A 127 2.26 -1.04 11.32
C ILE A 127 1.71 0.26 10.70
N LEU A 128 0.58 0.76 11.20
CA LEU A 128 -0.03 1.99 10.72
C LEU A 128 0.93 3.17 10.81
N GLY A 129 1.64 3.34 11.93
CA GLY A 129 2.62 4.41 12.10
C GLY A 129 3.78 4.35 11.08
N HIS A 130 4.29 3.15 10.78
CA HIS A 130 5.36 3.00 9.77
C HIS A 130 4.85 3.27 8.35
N PHE A 131 3.62 2.86 8.04
CA PHE A 131 2.98 3.18 6.76
C PHE A 131 2.73 4.69 6.60
N MET A 132 2.30 5.37 7.67
CA MET A 132 2.16 6.83 7.69
C MET A 132 3.48 7.55 7.45
N ALA A 133 4.56 7.14 8.13
CA ALA A 133 5.88 7.71 7.89
C ALA A 133 6.35 7.50 6.44
N ALA A 134 6.13 6.31 5.88
CA ALA A 134 6.45 6.03 4.48
C ALA A 134 5.61 6.90 3.53
N ILE A 135 4.30 7.01 3.74
CA ILE A 135 3.41 7.83 2.91
C ILE A 135 3.79 9.31 2.98
N ALA A 136 4.15 9.83 4.16
CA ALA A 136 4.64 11.20 4.31
C ALA A 136 5.92 11.43 3.49
N PHE A 137 6.88 10.51 3.61
CA PHE A 137 8.13 10.56 2.86
C PHE A 137 7.89 10.52 1.35
N TRP A 138 7.05 9.60 0.87
CA TRP A 138 6.75 9.47 -0.55
C TRP A 138 5.90 10.62 -1.10
N SER A 139 4.98 11.18 -0.31
CA SER A 139 4.23 12.39 -0.68
C SER A 139 5.16 13.56 -0.94
N ALA A 140 6.11 13.80 -0.01
CA ALA A 140 7.11 14.86 -0.17
C ALA A 140 8.00 14.62 -1.40
N LEU A 141 8.49 13.39 -1.56
CA LEU A 141 9.34 13.02 -2.69
C LEU A 141 8.60 13.28 -4.02
N ILE A 142 7.39 12.75 -4.18
CA ILE A 142 6.61 12.91 -5.41
C ILE A 142 6.30 14.38 -5.68
N TYR A 143 6.01 15.18 -4.66
CA TYR A 143 5.79 16.61 -4.84
C TYR A 143 7.04 17.32 -5.39
N ILE A 144 8.23 17.00 -4.89
CA ILE A 144 9.49 17.56 -5.42
C ILE A 144 9.70 17.14 -6.88
N PHE A 145 9.43 15.87 -7.20
CA PHE A 145 9.54 15.34 -8.57
C PHE A 145 8.41 15.82 -9.50
N LYS A 146 7.31 16.37 -8.97
CA LYS A 146 6.20 16.95 -9.76
C LYS A 146 6.73 17.94 -10.79
N GLY A 147 7.66 18.80 -10.38
CA GLY A 147 8.26 19.80 -11.27
C GLY A 147 8.89 19.16 -12.52
N PHE A 148 9.65 18.08 -12.34
CA PHE A 148 10.27 17.33 -13.44
C PHE A 148 9.22 16.66 -14.34
N VAL A 149 8.16 16.10 -13.76
CA VAL A 149 7.07 15.43 -14.50
C VAL A 149 6.27 16.43 -15.35
N VAL A 150 5.96 17.61 -14.81
CA VAL A 150 5.25 18.67 -15.56
C VAL A 150 6.08 19.17 -16.74
N THR A 151 7.38 19.36 -16.55
CA THR A 151 8.31 19.73 -17.64
C THR A 151 8.42 18.66 -18.73
N LEU A 152 8.19 17.38 -18.41
CA LEU A 152 8.25 16.30 -19.38
C LEU A 152 6.97 16.15 -20.23
N ILE A 153 5.84 16.67 -19.74
CA ILE A 153 4.51 16.56 -20.34
C ILE A 153 4.13 17.82 -21.14
N SER A 154 4.78 18.96 -20.87
CA SER A 154 4.58 20.24 -21.56
C SER A 154 5.42 20.34 -22.82
#